data_AF-A0A3P5Y2A1-F1
#
_entry.id   AF-A0A3P5Y2A1-F1
#
_cell.length_a   1.000
_cell.length_b   1.000
_cell.length_c   1.000
_cell.angle_alpha   90.00
_cell.angle_beta   90.00
_cell.angle_gamma   90.00
#
_symmetry.space_group_name_H-M   'P 1'
#
loop_
_entity.id
_entity.type
_entity.pdbx_description
1 polymer ?
#
loop_
_entity_poly.entity_id
_entity_poly.type
_entity_poly.pdbx_seq_one_letter_code
_entity_poly.pdbx_strand_id
1 'polypeptide(L)' 'MTTYHIPNQRTNLGLNTDTAGSRFEQWLPEGNKSYQLYSLDTPNGVKATIMLEELTALGILEADYGLISDCYF' A
#
# COMPACT_ATOMS: atom_id res chain seq x y z
N MET A 1 -23.33 12.17 -21.22
CA MET A 1 -22.31 11.35 -20.52
C MET A 1 -20.98 11.67 -21.18
N THR A 2 -20.04 12.28 -20.47
CA THR A 2 -18.73 12.64 -21.04
C THR A 2 -17.83 11.42 -21.04
N THR A 3 -17.32 11.02 -22.19
CA THR A 3 -16.32 9.95 -22.30
C THR A 3 -14.99 10.45 -21.71
N TYR A 4 -14.46 9.74 -20.72
CA TYR A 4 -13.12 10.01 -20.20
C TYR A 4 -12.07 9.46 -21.19
N HIS A 5 -11.27 10.34 -21.79
CA HIS A 5 -10.18 9.93 -22.68
C HIS A 5 -8.87 9.85 -21.88
N ILE A 6 -8.41 8.63 -21.63
CA ILE A 6 -7.15 8.38 -20.92
C ILE A 6 -5.99 8.81 -21.84
N PRO A 7 -5.16 9.80 -21.45
CA PRO A 7 -4.04 10.23 -22.28
C PRO A 7 -3.02 9.09 -22.44
N ASN A 8 -2.26 9.15 -23.55
CA ASN A 8 -1.28 8.12 -23.93
C ASN A 8 -0.33 7.82 -22.77
N GLN A 9 -0.44 6.59 -22.25
CA GLN A 9 0.17 6.11 -21.00
C GLN A 9 1.68 5.94 -21.18
N ARG A 10 2.46 6.98 -20.88
CA ARG A 10 3.91 6.91 -21.10
C ARG A 10 4.66 5.91 -20.20
N THR A 11 4.09 5.45 -19.10
CA THR A 11 4.63 4.34 -18.28
C THR A 11 3.60 3.96 -17.21
N ASN A 12 2.88 2.86 -17.42
CA ASN A 12 2.21 1.98 -16.44
C ASN A 12 1.29 1.04 -17.22
N LEU A 13 1.90 0.09 -17.93
CA LEU A 13 1.24 -0.86 -18.82
C LEU A 13 0.24 -1.71 -18.02
N GLY A 14 -1.05 -1.35 -18.06
CA GLY A 14 -2.16 -2.17 -17.56
C GLY A 14 -2.73 -1.80 -16.19
N LEU A 15 -2.12 -0.89 -15.41
CA LEU A 15 -2.65 -0.52 -14.08
C LEU A 15 -3.68 0.62 -14.12
N ASN A 16 -3.48 1.66 -14.92
CA ASN A 16 -4.40 2.81 -14.95
C ASN A 16 -5.69 2.51 -15.73
N THR A 17 -6.86 2.65 -15.10
CA THR A 17 -8.21 2.45 -15.70
C THR A 17 -9.17 3.57 -15.28
N ASP A 18 -10.28 3.74 -16.02
CA ASP A 18 -11.32 4.74 -15.75
C ASP A 18 -12.34 4.30 -14.68
N THR A 19 -12.31 3.03 -14.29
CA THR A 19 -13.12 2.43 -13.23
C THR A 19 -12.25 1.91 -12.09
N ALA A 20 -12.77 1.99 -10.86
CA ALA A 20 -12.21 1.38 -9.67
C ALA A 20 -12.84 0.00 -9.41
N GLY A 21 -12.19 -0.83 -8.60
CA GLY A 21 -12.70 -2.14 -8.18
C GLY A 21 -11.61 -3.20 -8.08
N SER A 22 -11.94 -4.32 -7.45
CA SER A 22 -11.07 -5.50 -7.44
C SER A 22 -10.99 -6.12 -8.84
N ARG A 23 -9.80 -6.57 -9.23
CA ARG A 23 -9.57 -7.30 -10.49
C ARG A 23 -9.47 -8.81 -10.29
N PHE A 24 -9.22 -9.24 -9.05
CA PHE A 24 -9.07 -10.63 -8.67
C PHE A 24 -9.30 -10.77 -7.16
N GLU A 25 -9.74 -11.95 -6.73
CA GLU A 25 -9.85 -12.24 -5.31
C GLU A 25 -8.47 -12.51 -4.72
N GLN A 26 -8.16 -11.86 -3.61
CA GLN A 26 -6.90 -12.04 -2.90
C GLN A 26 -7.10 -11.98 -1.40
N TRP A 27 -6.52 -12.96 -0.72
CA TRP A 27 -6.36 -12.93 0.73
C TRP A 27 -5.02 -12.27 1.05
N LEU A 28 -5.05 -11.23 1.86
CA LEU A 28 -3.84 -10.58 2.33
C LEU A 28 -3.25 -11.38 3.50
N PRO A 29 -1.92 -11.60 3.55
CA PRO A 29 -1.29 -12.26 4.67
C PRO A 29 -1.39 -11.39 5.92
N GLU A 30 -1.58 -11.99 7.09
CA GLU A 30 -1.72 -11.28 8.36
C GLU A 30 -0.72 -11.83 9.38
N GLY A 31 0.06 -10.94 10.00
CA GLY A 31 0.98 -11.25 11.08
C GLY A 31 0.34 -11.10 12.46
N ASN A 32 1.14 -11.24 13.52
CA ASN A 32 0.68 -11.13 14.92
C ASN A 32 0.78 -9.70 15.52
N LYS A 33 1.09 -8.70 14.68
CA LYS A 33 1.34 -7.33 15.09
C LYS A 33 0.05 -6.51 15.15
N SER A 34 0.05 -5.45 15.95
CA SER A 34 -1.12 -4.57 16.14
C SER A 34 -1.54 -3.91 14.82
N TYR A 35 -0.57 -3.52 14.01
CA TYR A 35 -0.79 -2.97 12.67
C TYR A 35 -0.21 -3.89 11.58
N GLN A 36 -0.95 -4.02 10.47
CA GLN A 36 -0.52 -4.74 9.26
C GLN A 36 -0.29 -3.72 8.15
N LEU A 37 0.96 -3.48 7.77
CA LEU A 37 1.31 -2.46 6.79
C LEU A 37 1.60 -3.09 5.42
N TYR A 38 0.64 -2.96 4.51
CA TYR A 38 0.78 -3.31 3.10
C TYR A 38 1.28 -2.09 2.33
N SER A 39 2.58 -2.06 2.05
CA SER A 39 3.20 -0.90 1.42
C SER A 39 4.33 -1.30 0.48
N LEU A 40 4.88 -0.31 -0.20
CA LEU A 40 6.07 -0.44 -1.03
C LEU A 40 7.03 0.69 -0.67
N ASP A 41 8.33 0.48 -0.89
CA ASP A 41 9.42 1.43 -0.64
C ASP A 41 9.43 2.62 -1.61
N THR A 42 8.28 3.27 -1.73
CA THR A 42 8.10 4.55 -2.40
C THR A 42 8.22 5.68 -1.37
N PRO A 43 8.43 6.94 -1.80
CA PRO A 43 8.38 8.08 -0.88
C PRO A 43 7.07 8.21 -0.10
N ASN A 44 5.97 7.60 -0.57
CA ASN A 44 4.71 7.56 0.18
C ASN A 44 4.69 6.42 1.20
N GLY A 45 5.21 5.24 0.88
CA GLY A 45 5.28 4.12 1.82
C GLY A 45 6.20 4.39 3.02
N VAL A 46 7.34 5.05 2.76
CA VAL A 46 8.30 5.47 3.80
C VAL A 46 7.66 6.38 4.86
N LYS A 47 6.61 7.14 4.53
CA LYS A 47 5.92 8.00 5.51
C LYS A 47 5.22 7.17 6.59
N ALA A 48 4.57 6.09 6.20
CA ALA A 48 3.84 5.22 7.13
C ALA A 48 4.80 4.45 8.03
N THR A 49 5.90 3.94 7.46
CA THR A 49 6.93 3.25 8.25
C THR A 49 7.58 4.19 9.25
N ILE A 50 8.03 5.39 8.82
CA ILE A 50 8.59 6.40 9.74
C ILE A 50 7.62 6.69 10.88
N MET A 51 6.33 6.93 10.58
CA MET A 51 5.36 7.24 11.63
C MET A 51 5.26 6.14 12.69
N LEU A 52 5.23 4.87 12.28
CA LEU A 52 5.10 3.74 13.21
C LEU A 52 6.39 3.52 14.02
N GLU A 53 7.56 3.70 13.41
CA GLU A 53 8.85 3.67 14.10
C GLU A 53 8.97 4.78 15.15
N GLU A 54 8.58 6.02 14.82
CA GLU A 54 8.64 7.16 15.73
C GLU A 54 7.70 6.97 16.94
N LEU A 55 6.49 6.43 16.73
CA LEU A 55 5.58 6.11 17.83
C LEU A 55 6.13 4.99 18.73
N THR A 56 6.75 3.98 18.13
CA THR A 56 7.37 2.87 18.86
C THR A 56 8.56 3.38 19.69
N ALA A 57 9.36 4.30 19.14
CA ALA A 57 10.47 4.94 19.84
C ALA A 57 10.01 5.78 21.06
N LEU A 58 8.77 6.30 21.04
CA LEU A 58 8.14 6.97 22.18
C LEU A 58 7.56 5.99 23.23
N GLY A 59 7.68 4.68 23.01
CA GLY A 59 7.19 3.64 23.92
C GLY A 59 5.71 3.31 23.75
N ILE A 60 5.07 3.74 22.65
CA ILE A 60 3.69 3.39 22.32
C ILE A 60 3.70 2.00 21.69
N LEU A 61 3.62 0.97 22.54
CA LEU A 61 3.73 -0.44 22.11
C LEU A 61 2.56 -0.87 21.21
N GLU A 62 1.44 -0.16 21.28
CA GLU A 62 0.30 -0.37 20.39
C GLU A 62 0.64 -0.03 18.92
N ALA A 63 1.69 0.75 18.66
CA ALA A 63 2.17 1.11 17.32
C ALA A 63 3.00 0.00 16.63
N ASP A 64 3.25 -1.13 17.30
CA ASP A 64 3.99 -2.26 16.75
C ASP A 64 3.31 -2.80 15.47
N TYR A 65 4.11 -3.02 14.42
CA TYR A 65 3.60 -3.29 13.09
C TYR A 65 4.36 -4.40 12.37
N GLY A 66 3.66 -5.13 11.50
CA GLY A 66 4.23 -6.04 10.53
C GLY A 66 4.31 -5.35 9.17
N LEU A 67 5.52 -5.12 8.67
CA LEU A 67 5.70 -4.69 7.28
C LEU A 67 5.58 -5.92 6.38
N ILE A 68 4.56 -5.92 5.54
CA ILE A 68 4.31 -6.98 4.57
C ILE A 68 4.77 -6.45 3.22
N SER A 69 6.04 -6.70 2.91
CA SER A 69 6.70 -6.22 1.69
C SER A 69 6.76 -7.26 0.58
N ASP A 70 6.03 -8.37 0.69
CA ASP A 70 6.00 -9.42 -0.34
C ASP A 70 5.14 -8.99 -1.54
N CYS A 71 5.68 -8.04 -2.31
CA CYS A 71 5.31 -7.79 -3.69
C CYS A 71 6.20 -8.65 -4.60
N TYR A 72 6.01 -9.96 -4.58
CA TYR A 72 6.25 -10.78 -5.76
C TYR A 72 4.90 -11.27 -6.27
N PHE A 73 4.32 -10.46 -7.16
CA PHE A 73 3.31 -10.85 -8.14
C PHE A 73 3.79 -10.36 -9.51
#